data_AF-A0A061NR98-F1
#
_entry.id   AF-A0A061NR98-F1
#
_cell.length_a   1.000
_cell.length_b   1.000
_cell.length_c   1.000
_cell.angle_alpha   90.00
_cell.angle_beta   90.00
_cell.angle_gamma   90.00
#
_symmetry.space_group_name_H-M   'P 1'
#
loop_
_entity.id
_entity.type
_entity.pdbx_description
1 polymer ?
#
loop_
_entity_poly.entity_id
_entity_poly.type
_entity_poly.pdbx_seq_one_letter_code
_entity_poly.pdbx_strand_id
1 'polypeptide(L)'
;MANAKEDVYESLITPYAEELFGIGEQHHDLLALETNNEDNEFVTVTATYLTYYGDHDPPNTIDMITFIIENEDVEVVDHSSEVVCYTKS
;
A
#
# COMPACT_ATOMS: atom_id res chain seq x y z
N MET A 1 -0.18 -17.89 10.67
CA MET A 1 1.23 -17.50 10.76
C MET A 1 1.34 -16.28 9.89
N ALA A 2 1.46 -15.09 10.48
CA ALA A 2 1.79 -13.91 9.71
C ALA A 2 3.14 -14.17 9.03
N ASN A 3 3.21 -13.89 7.75
CA ASN A 3 4.40 -14.13 6.95
C ASN A 3 5.38 -13.04 7.37
N ALA A 4 6.42 -13.37 8.15
CA ALA A 4 7.33 -12.37 8.73
C ALA A 4 7.96 -11.39 7.71
N LYS A 5 7.88 -11.74 6.41
CA LYS A 5 8.30 -10.93 5.27
C LYS A 5 7.24 -9.91 4.82
N GLU A 6 5.96 -10.27 4.83
CA GLU A 6 4.85 -9.34 4.59
C GLU A 6 4.85 -8.25 5.67
N ASP A 7 5.06 -8.62 6.93
CA ASP A 7 5.14 -7.67 8.05
C ASP A 7 6.28 -6.63 7.87
N VAL A 8 7.41 -7.02 7.24
CA VAL A 8 8.54 -6.12 6.95
C VAL A 8 8.17 -5.13 5.86
N TYR A 9 7.63 -5.61 4.74
CA TYR A 9 7.25 -4.73 3.63
C TYR A 9 6.08 -3.82 3.99
N GLU A 10 5.08 -4.33 4.72
CA GLU A 10 4.00 -3.52 5.26
C GLU A 10 4.56 -2.38 6.11
N SER A 11 5.40 -2.69 7.11
CA SER A 11 6.03 -1.68 7.97
C SER A 11 6.85 -0.64 7.19
N LEU A 12 7.48 -1.05 6.08
CA LEU A 12 8.29 -0.18 5.24
C LEU A 12 7.43 0.78 4.41
N ILE A 13 6.31 0.31 3.85
CA ILE A 13 5.49 1.08 2.91
C ILE A 13 4.38 1.88 3.60
N THR A 14 3.94 1.50 4.80
CA THR A 14 2.88 2.22 5.53
C THR A 14 3.12 3.73 5.62
N PRO A 15 4.33 4.24 5.98
CA PRO A 15 4.56 5.68 6.05
C PRO A 15 4.36 6.39 4.70
N TYR A 16 4.70 5.73 3.59
CA TYR A 16 4.50 6.28 2.24
C TYR A 16 3.02 6.30 1.87
N ALA A 17 2.27 5.25 2.22
CA ALA A 17 0.83 5.20 2.02
C ALA A 17 0.12 6.29 2.83
N GLU A 18 0.51 6.50 4.09
CA GLU A 18 -0.01 7.59 4.94
C GLU A 18 0.26 8.98 4.33
N GLU A 19 1.45 9.21 3.76
CA GLU A 19 1.77 10.47 3.07
C GLU A 19 0.91 10.67 1.81
N LEU A 20 0.70 9.60 1.03
CA LEU A 20 -0.07 9.64 -0.22
C LEU A 20 -1.57 9.90 -0.01
N PHE A 21 -2.17 9.30 1.02
CA PHE A 21 -3.58 9.54 1.35
C PHE A 21 -3.82 10.90 2.03
N GLY A 22 -2.74 11.51 2.54
CA GLY A 22 -2.75 12.86 3.08
C GLY A 22 -3.25 12.94 4.53
N ILE A 23 -2.95 14.07 5.16
CA ILE A 23 -3.36 14.40 6.53
C ILE A 23 -4.82 14.93 6.55
N GLY A 24 -5.78 14.10 7.00
CA GLY A 24 -7.20 14.45 7.12
C GLY A 24 -8.05 13.34 7.77
N GLU A 25 -9.38 13.44 7.73
CA GLU A 25 -10.33 12.39 8.18
C GLU A 25 -10.42 11.21 7.18
N GLN A 26 -9.30 10.89 6.52
CA GLN A 26 -9.21 9.73 5.65
C GLN A 26 -8.70 8.54 6.44
N HIS A 27 -9.50 7.50 6.49
CA HIS A 27 -9.08 6.21 7.02
C HIS A 27 -8.70 5.32 5.85
N HIS A 28 -7.73 4.43 6.06
CA HIS A 28 -7.36 3.43 5.08
C HIS A 28 -7.06 2.10 5.77
N ASP A 29 -7.51 1.02 5.16
CA ASP A 29 -7.22 -0.34 5.61
C ASP A 29 -6.47 -1.09 4.50
N LEU A 30 -5.33 -1.67 4.84
CA LEU A 30 -4.59 -2.55 3.94
C LEU A 30 -5.40 -3.84 3.73
N LEU A 31 -5.84 -4.08 2.49
CA LEU A 31 -6.62 -5.24 2.12
C LEU A 31 -5.74 -6.41 1.67
N ALA A 32 -4.70 -6.10 0.90
CA ALA A 32 -3.81 -7.10 0.33
C ALA A 32 -2.42 -6.51 0.07
N LEU A 33 -1.42 -7.36 0.19
CA LEU A 33 -0.03 -7.08 -0.11
C LEU A 33 0.51 -8.19 -1.01
N GLU A 34 1.01 -7.82 -2.19
CA GLU A 34 1.57 -8.76 -3.16
C GLU A 34 3.01 -8.39 -3.47
N THR A 35 3.90 -9.38 -3.42
CA THR A 35 5.33 -9.22 -3.70
C THR A 35 5.70 -9.92 -4.99
N ASN A 36 6.36 -9.21 -5.91
CA ASN A 36 6.83 -9.73 -7.18
C ASN A 36 8.34 -9.51 -7.33
N ASN A 37 8.99 -10.40 -8.09
CA ASN A 37 10.41 -10.31 -8.44
C ASN A 37 11.40 -10.35 -7.25
N GLU A 38 11.08 -11.14 -6.22
CA GLU A 38 11.81 -11.12 -4.94
C GLU A 38 13.29 -11.56 -5.01
N ASP A 39 13.71 -12.26 -6.06
CA ASP A 39 15.10 -12.73 -6.27
C ASP A 39 15.97 -11.73 -7.05
N ASN A 40 15.51 -10.50 -7.27
CA ASN A 40 16.24 -9.45 -7.99
C ASN A 40 16.79 -8.37 -7.06
N GLU A 41 17.61 -7.48 -7.59
CA GLU A 41 18.07 -6.24 -6.94
C GLU A 41 16.90 -5.35 -6.48
N PHE A 42 15.79 -5.41 -7.22
CA PHE A 42 14.56 -4.68 -6.91
C PHE A 42 13.37 -5.63 -6.72
N VAL A 43 12.59 -5.38 -5.68
CA VAL A 43 11.31 -6.05 -5.41
C VAL A 43 10.18 -5.08 -5.73
N THR A 44 9.16 -5.59 -6.41
CA THR A 44 7.93 -4.83 -6.63
C THR A 44 6.90 -5.27 -5.60
N VAL A 45 6.46 -4.33 -4.76
CA VAL A 45 5.42 -4.59 -3.75
C VAL A 45 4.17 -3.81 -4.12
N THR A 46 3.07 -4.51 -4.30
CA THR A 46 1.77 -3.91 -4.61
C THR A 46 0.87 -4.03 -3.40
N ALA A 47 0.49 -2.89 -2.82
CA ALA A 47 -0.43 -2.80 -1.72
C ALA A 47 -1.79 -2.30 -2.21
N THR A 48 -2.86 -3.00 -1.81
CA THR A 48 -4.23 -2.61 -2.10
C THR A 48 -4.87 -2.08 -0.83
N TYR A 49 -5.36 -0.85 -0.86
CA TYR A 49 -6.00 -0.18 0.27
C TYR A 49 -7.48 0.06 0.00
N LEU A 50 -8.30 -0.11 1.04
CA LEU A 50 -9.62 0.48 1.11
C LEU A 50 -9.48 1.88 1.71
N THR A 51 -10.03 2.89 1.05
CA THR A 51 -9.98 4.27 1.54
C THR A 51 -11.39 4.80 1.83
N TYR A 52 -11.49 5.48 2.97
CA TYR A 52 -12.73 5.98 3.55
C TYR A 52 -12.59 7.48 3.78
N TYR A 53 -13.58 8.28 3.37
CA TYR A 53 -13.63 9.71 3.64
C TYR A 53 -14.71 10.00 4.69
N GLY A 54 -14.31 10.48 5.88
CA GLY A 54 -15.23 10.75 7.01
C GLY A 54 -15.69 9.48 7.74
N ASP A 55 -16.81 9.55 8.47
CA ASP A 55 -17.34 8.46 9.31
C ASP A 55 -18.02 7.29 8.53
N HIS A 56 -17.86 7.22 7.20
CA HIS A 56 -18.69 6.35 6.36
C HIS A 56 -18.07 4.99 6.04
N ASP A 57 -18.88 3.95 6.28
CA ASP A 57 -18.81 2.60 5.69
C ASP A 57 -20.07 2.47 4.78
N PRO A 58 -20.00 2.03 3.50
CA PRO A 58 -18.89 1.36 2.80
C PRO A 58 -17.71 2.29 2.46
N PRO A 59 -16.51 1.73 2.13
CA PRO A 59 -15.38 2.50 1.62
C PRO A 59 -15.78 3.32 0.40
N ASN A 60 -15.02 4.36 0.08
CA ASN A 60 -15.25 5.21 -1.08
C ASN A 60 -14.46 4.75 -2.31
N THR A 61 -13.25 4.26 -2.08
CA THR A 61 -12.31 3.90 -3.13
C THR A 61 -11.49 2.66 -2.75
N ILE A 62 -11.06 1.94 -3.78
CA ILE A 62 -10.02 0.91 -3.69
C ILE A 62 -8.81 1.46 -4.42
N ASP A 63 -7.75 1.72 -3.67
CA ASP A 63 -6.50 2.27 -4.17
C ASP A 63 -5.44 1.20 -4.24
N MET A 64 -4.61 1.26 -5.27
CA MET A 64 -3.48 0.37 -5.43
C MET A 64 -2.21 1.21 -5.50
N ILE A 65 -1.24 0.88 -4.66
CA ILE A 65 0.06 1.54 -4.64
C ILE A 65 1.11 0.49 -4.93
N THR A 66 1.92 0.74 -5.95
CA THR A 66 3.05 -0.11 -6.32
C THR A 66 4.34 0.57 -5.90
N PHE A 67 5.12 -0.12 -5.09
CA PHE A 67 6.42 0.30 -4.57
C PHE A 67 7.53 -0.51 -5.23
N ILE A 68 8.63 0.16 -5.57
CA ILE A 68 9.88 -0.47 -5.97
C ILE A 68 10.82 -0.36 -4.77
N ILE A 69 11.25 -1.51 -4.26
CA ILE A 69 12.11 -1.63 -3.08
C ILE A 69 13.46 -2.18 -3.51
N GLU A 70 14.53 -1.51 -3.13
CA GLU A 70 15.89 -2.03 -3.29
C GLU A 70 16.18 -3.06 -2.20
N ASN A 71 16.52 -4.29 -2.60
CA ASN A 71 16.67 -5.42 -1.67
C ASN A 71 17.92 -5.32 -0.79
N GLU A 72 18.98 -4.65 -1.26
CA GLU A 72 20.26 -4.55 -0.54
C GLU A 72 20.11 -3.65 0.71
N ASP A 73 19.48 -2.50 0.54
CA ASP A 73 19.30 -1.49 1.60
C ASP A 73 17.90 -1.50 2.25
N VAL A 74 16.98 -2.29 1.70
CA VAL A 74 15.58 -2.42 2.17
C VAL A 74 14.91 -1.04 2.22
N GLU A 75 14.98 -0.30 1.11
CA GLU A 75 14.43 1.04 0.98
C GLU A 75 13.51 1.18 -0.23
N VAL A 76 12.48 2.01 -0.11
CA VAL A 76 11.59 2.35 -1.23
C VAL A 76 12.30 3.39 -2.09
N VAL A 77 12.62 3.02 -3.33
CA VAL A 77 13.32 3.89 -4.29
C VAL A 77 12.37 4.58 -5.27
N ASP A 78 11.18 4.02 -5.49
CA ASP A 78 10.14 4.60 -6.33
C ASP A 78 8.74 4.09 -5.92
N HIS A 79 7.69 4.85 -6.23
CA HIS A 79 6.32 4.42 -6.03
C HIS A 79 5.33 5.09 -7.00
N SER A 80 4.25 4.39 -7.30
CA SER A 80 3.13 4.92 -8.09
C SER A 80 1.80 4.48 -7.51
N SER A 81 0.79 5.35 -7.61
CA SER A 81 -0.55 5.12 -7.05
C SER A 81 -1.61 5.20 -8.14
N GLU A 82 -2.57 4.28 -8.12
CA GLU A 82 -3.72 4.25 -9.02
C GLU A 82 -5.02 3.97 -8.24
N VAL A 83 -6.07 4.74 -8.53
CA VAL A 83 -7.43 4.46 -8.04
C VAL A 83 -8.04 3.38 -8.92
N VAL A 84 -8.24 2.17 -8.39
CA VAL A 84 -8.69 1.01 -9.17
C VAL A 84 -10.21 0.94 -9.24
N CYS A 85 -10.91 1.38 -8.19
CA CYS A 85 -12.36 1.34 -8.14
C CYS A 85 -12.93 2.45 -7.25
N TYR A 86 -14.08 2.99 -7.64
CA TYR A 86 -14.95 3.76 -6.76
C TYR A 86 -16.08 2.86 -6.28
N THR A 87 -16.12 2.60 -4.98
CA THR A 87 -17.22 1.90 -4.35
C THR A 87 -18.37 2.90 -4.21
N LYS A 88 -19.24 2.94 -5.23
CA LYS A 88 -20.44 3.78 -5.22
C LYS A 88 -21.25 3.52 -3.95
N SER A 89 -21.52 4.59 -3.20
CA SER A 89 -22.56 4.70 -2.18
C SER A 89 -23.95 4.43 -2.75
#